data_AF-A0A252C3I9-F1
#
_entry.id   AF-A0A252C3I9-F1
#
_cell.length_a   1.000
_cell.length_b   1.000
_cell.length_c   1.000
_cell.angle_alpha   90.00
_cell.angle_beta   90.00
_cell.angle_gamma   90.00
#
_symmetry.space_group_name_H-M   'P 1'
#
loop_
_entity.id
_entity.type
_entity.pdbx_description
1 polymer ?
#
loop_
_entity_poly.entity_id
_entity_poly.type
_entity_poly.pdbx_seq_one_letter_code
_entity_poly.pdbx_strand_id
1 'polypeptide(L)'
;MVTRTLFEDDPLATRVLSVLRRLGHDGRGITLTSLVAHTGIPGIRLRVTLDRLVQAGAVAPTGCDPLASDLAFRLSLRARASPPVSIAA
;
A
#
# COMPACT_ATOMS: atom_id res chain seq x y z
N MET A 1 13.06 -16.82 15.34
CA MET A 1 11.63 -16.54 15.11
C MET A 1 11.54 -15.70 13.84
N VAL A 2 11.22 -16.32 12.71
CA VAL A 2 11.24 -15.64 11.40
C VAL A 2 9.93 -14.88 11.24
N THR A 3 9.94 -13.58 11.50
CA THR A 3 8.89 -12.65 11.05
C THR A 3 9.04 -12.47 9.54
N ARG A 4 8.70 -13.50 8.76
CA ARG A 4 8.42 -13.34 7.32
C ARG A 4 7.26 -12.37 7.24
N THR A 5 7.55 -11.15 6.78
CA THR A 5 6.50 -10.16 6.58
C THR A 5 5.50 -10.75 5.61
N LEU A 6 4.21 -10.75 5.97
CA LEU A 6 3.10 -11.38 5.23
C LEU A 6 2.99 -10.95 3.74
N PHE A 7 3.82 -10.01 3.30
CA PHE A 7 3.84 -9.39 1.98
C PHE A 7 5.00 -9.84 1.08
N GLU A 8 6.05 -10.48 1.62
CA GLU A 8 7.18 -10.94 0.80
C GLU A 8 6.80 -12.07 -0.17
N ASP A 9 5.71 -12.79 0.11
CA ASP A 9 5.24 -13.90 -0.73
C ASP A 9 4.30 -13.41 -1.86
N ASP A 10 3.75 -12.19 -1.77
CA ASP A 10 2.84 -11.64 -2.77
C ASP A 10 3.54 -10.57 -3.63
N PRO A 11 4.01 -10.92 -4.85
CA PRO A 11 4.76 -9.99 -5.70
C PRO A 11 3.89 -8.79 -6.12
N LEU A 12 2.57 -8.97 -6.14
CA LEU A 12 1.61 -7.93 -6.45
C LEU A 12 1.54 -6.89 -5.32
N ALA A 13 1.43 -7.32 -4.06
CA ALA A 13 1.44 -6.44 -2.90
C ALA A 13 2.74 -5.64 -2.78
N THR A 14 3.89 -6.30 -3.02
CA THR A 14 5.19 -5.63 -3.03
C THR A 14 5.27 -4.55 -4.11
N ARG A 15 4.72 -4.82 -5.30
CA ARG A 15 4.65 -3.85 -6.40
C ARG A 15 3.74 -2.67 -6.06
N VAL A 16 2.56 -2.93 -5.49
CA VAL A 16 1.61 -1.88 -5.07
C VAL A 16 2.23 -0.99 -3.99
N LEU A 17 2.86 -1.56 -2.97
CA LEU A 17 3.56 -0.81 -1.93
C LEU A 17 4.70 0.05 -2.49
N SER A 18 5.45 -0.48 -3.46
CA SER A 18 6.53 0.27 -4.12
C SER A 18 6.01 1.47 -4.89
N VAL A 19 4.89 1.32 -5.62
CA VAL A 19 4.23 2.43 -6.33
C VAL A 19 3.67 3.46 -5.34
N LEU A 20 3.00 3.01 -4.27
CA LEU A 20 2.51 3.88 -3.21
C LEU A 20 3.64 4.66 -2.52
N ARG A 21 4.82 4.05 -2.33
CA ARG A 21 6.01 4.75 -1.78
C ARG A 21 6.58 5.78 -2.73
N ARG A 22 6.59 5.50 -4.03
CA ARG A 22 7.08 6.44 -5.05
C ARG A 22 6.14 7.62 -5.25
N LEU A 23 4.84 7.37 -5.29
CA LEU A 23 3.84 8.40 -5.58
C LEU A 23 3.35 9.12 -4.31
N GLY A 24 3.22 8.41 -3.19
CA GLY A 24 2.68 8.93 -1.93
C GLY A 24 3.69 9.67 -1.05
N HIS A 25 4.82 10.13 -1.61
CA HIS A 25 5.84 10.87 -0.86
C HIS A 25 5.31 12.17 -0.24
N ASP A 26 4.31 12.78 -0.89
CA ASP A 26 3.71 14.06 -0.49
C ASP A 26 2.61 13.92 0.59
N GLY A 27 2.34 12.71 1.07
CA GLY A 27 1.22 12.45 1.99
C GLY A 27 -0.17 12.49 1.34
N ARG A 28 -0.26 12.76 0.03
CA ARG A 28 -1.48 12.59 -0.76
C ARG A 28 -1.86 11.11 -0.90
N GLY A 29 -3.17 10.84 -0.83
CA GLY A 29 -3.73 9.54 -1.20
C GLY A 29 -3.54 9.28 -2.70
N ILE A 30 -3.23 8.04 -3.04
CA ILE A 30 -3.12 7.55 -4.41
C ILE A 30 -4.40 6.83 -4.78
N THR A 31 -4.99 7.22 -5.91
CA THR A 31 -6.24 6.63 -6.40
C THR A 31 -6.01 5.23 -6.97
N LEU A 32 -7.04 4.39 -6.91
CA LEU A 32 -7.05 3.08 -7.56
C LEU A 32 -6.79 3.21 -9.06
N THR A 33 -7.34 4.23 -9.71
CA THR A 33 -7.07 4.53 -11.12
C THR A 33 -5.59 4.77 -11.39
N SER A 34 -4.90 5.59 -10.58
CA SER A 34 -3.47 5.80 -10.73
C SER A 34 -2.65 4.53 -10.49
N LEU A 35 -3.06 3.68 -9.54
CA LEU A 35 -2.44 2.38 -9.33
C LEU A 35 -2.63 1.46 -10.53
N VAL A 36 -3.80 1.42 -11.14
CA VAL A 36 -4.05 0.65 -12.38
C VAL A 36 -3.12 1.15 -13.49
N ALA A 37 -3.02 2.47 -13.69
CA ALA A 37 -2.17 3.06 -14.72
C ALA A 37 -0.68 2.73 -14.54
N HIS A 38 -0.18 2.73 -13.30
CA HIS A 38 1.25 2.48 -13.02
C HIS A 38 1.60 1.00 -12.93
N THR A 39 0.68 0.16 -12.46
CA THR A 39 0.94 -1.27 -12.28
C THR A 39 0.51 -2.11 -13.47
N GLY A 40 -0.37 -1.57 -14.34
CA GLY A 40 -1.00 -2.31 -15.44
C GLY A 40 -1.95 -3.41 -14.97
N ILE A 41 -2.26 -3.48 -13.67
CA ILE A 41 -3.06 -4.55 -13.08
C ILE A 41 -4.52 -4.10 -13.01
N PRO A 42 -5.48 -4.98 -13.33
CA PRO A 42 -6.89 -4.63 -13.28
C PRO A 42 -7.33 -4.24 -11.87
N GLY A 43 -8.18 -3.21 -11.79
CA GLY A 43 -8.64 -2.62 -10.54
C GLY A 43 -9.28 -3.61 -9.57
N ILE A 44 -9.94 -4.66 -10.07
CA ILE A 44 -10.53 -5.73 -9.25
C ILE A 44 -9.44 -6.48 -8.46
N ARG A 45 -8.33 -6.86 -9.12
CA ARG A 45 -7.23 -7.55 -8.43
C ARG A 45 -6.51 -6.61 -7.46
N LEU A 46 -6.30 -5.35 -7.86
CA LEU A 46 -5.73 -4.33 -6.99
C LEU A 46 -6.58 -4.11 -5.73
N ARG A 47 -7.91 -4.07 -5.85
CA ARG A 47 -8.82 -3.94 -4.71
C ARG A 47 -8.63 -5.06 -3.69
N VAL A 48 -8.55 -6.31 -4.14
CA VAL A 48 -8.32 -7.47 -3.26
C VAL A 48 -6.96 -7.36 -2.55
N THR A 49 -5.92 -6.96 -3.27
CA THR A 49 -4.59 -6.77 -2.67
C THR A 49 -4.55 -5.58 -1.70
N LEU A 50 -5.19 -4.47 -2.05
CA LEU A 50 -5.29 -3.29 -1.19
C LEU A 50 -6.07 -3.60 0.08
N ASP A 51 -7.17 -4.35 -0.01
CA ASP A 51 -7.93 -4.79 1.15
C ASP A 51 -7.06 -5.60 2.13
N ARG A 52 -6.29 -6.57 1.61
CA ARG A 52 -5.31 -7.32 2.43
C ARG A 52 -4.24 -6.43 3.05
N LEU A 53 -3.74 -5.45 2.30
CA LEU A 53 -2.78 -4.46 2.80
C LEU A 53 -3.39 -3.56 3.89
N VAL A 54 -4.67 -3.22 3.78
CA VAL A 54 -5.41 -2.45 4.80
C VAL A 54 -5.58 -3.28 6.06
N GLN A 55 -6.01 -4.54 5.93
CA GLN A 55 -6.17 -5.45 7.07
C GLN A 55 -4.86 -5.67 7.85
N ALA A 56 -3.73 -5.74 7.14
CA ALA A 56 -2.41 -5.84 7.78
C ALA A 56 -1.87 -4.49 8.30
N GLY A 57 -2.59 -3.39 8.09
CA GLY A 57 -2.17 -2.05 8.51
C GLY A 57 -1.03 -1.43 7.70
N ALA A 58 -0.71 -1.99 6.53
CA ALA A 58 0.34 -1.48 5.65
C ALA A 58 -0.10 -0.20 4.89
N VAL A 59 -1.37 -0.15 4.51
CA VAL A 59 -2.00 1.00 3.84
C VAL A 59 -3.28 1.39 4.57
N ALA A 60 -3.70 2.64 4.42
CA ALA A 60 -4.96 3.14 4.97
C ALA A 60 -5.82 3.67 3.81
N PRO A 61 -7.13 3.32 3.78
CA PRO A 61 -8.05 3.99 2.88
C PRO A 61 -8.17 5.46 3.31
N THR A 62 -8.09 6.35 2.33
CA THR A 62 -8.22 7.81 2.51
C THR A 62 -9.66 8.28 2.24
N GLY A 63 -10.51 7.38 1.75
CA GLY A 63 -11.88 7.66 1.33
C GLY A 63 -12.04 7.66 -0.19
N CYS A 64 -13.12 8.27 -0.66
CA CYS A 64 -13.34 8.55 -2.08
C CYS A 64 -12.73 9.91 -2.40
N ASP A 65 -11.86 9.97 -3.40
CA ASP A 65 -11.33 11.23 -3.91
C ASP A 65 -12.42 11.94 -4.74
N PRO A 66 -12.86 13.15 -4.37
CA PRO A 66 -13.97 13.83 -5.03
C PRO A 66 -13.64 14.33 -6.44
N LEU A 67 -12.34 14.44 -6.79
CA LEU A 67 -11.92 14.89 -8.12
C LEU A 67 -11.82 13.72 -9.10
N ALA A 68 -11.40 12.55 -8.61
CA ALA A 68 -11.30 11.32 -9.41
C ALA A 68 -12.56 10.45 -9.35
N SER A 69 -13.50 10.73 -8.44
CA SER A 69 -14.64 9.87 -8.12
C SER A 69 -14.22 8.41 -7.89
N ASP A 70 -13.05 8.23 -7.27
CA ASP A 70 -12.35 6.95 -7.16
C ASP A 70 -11.81 6.74 -5.74
N LEU A 71 -11.58 5.48 -5.36
CA LEU A 71 -11.06 5.14 -4.03
C LEU A 71 -9.59 5.52 -3.92
N ALA A 72 -9.24 6.30 -2.88
CA ALA A 72 -7.88 6.72 -2.61
C ALA A 72 -7.27 5.98 -1.41
N PHE A 73 -6.00 5.63 -1.51
CA PHE A 73 -5.23 4.90 -0.50
C PHE A 73 -3.92 5.60 -0.19
N ARG A 74 -3.54 5.66 1.08
CA ARG A 74 -2.26 6.21 1.53
C ARG A 74 -1.45 5.16 2.28
N LEU A 75 -0.13 5.31 2.30
CA LEU A 75 0.70 4.50 3.18
C LEU A 75 0.37 4.82 4.64
N SER A 76 0.14 3.78 5.44
CA SER A 76 -0.05 3.95 6.87
C SER A 76 1.28 4.34 7.50
N LEU A 77 1.29 5.36 8.37
CA LEU A 77 2.46 5.75 9.16
C LEU A 77 3.01 4.59 10.00
N ARG A 78 2.18 3.60 10.34
CA ARG A 78 2.61 2.36 11.01
C ARG A 78 3.52 1.48 10.15
N ALA A 79 3.31 1.44 8.84
CA ALA A 79 4.20 0.77 7.90
C ALA A 79 5.56 1.49 7.76
N ARG A 80 5.57 2.80 8.03
CA ARG A 80 6.77 3.63 8.08
C ARG A 80 7.49 3.53 9.43
N ALA A 81 6.83 2.97 10.45
CA ALA A 81 7.28 2.87 11.84
C ALA A 81 7.44 1.41 12.30
N SER A 82 7.80 0.49 11.41
CA SER A 82 8.61 -0.64 11.86
C SER A 82 10.03 -0.09 12.00
N PRO A 83 10.51 0.23 13.22
CA PRO A 83 11.94 0.48 13.39
C PRO A 83 12.70 -0.75 12.86
N PRO A 84 13.91 -0.61 12.27
CA PRO A 84 14.80 -1.75 12.23
C PRO A 84 14.89 -2.20 13.68
N VAL A 85 14.51 -3.45 13.98
CA VAL A 85 14.68 -4.01 15.31
C VAL A 85 16.16 -3.84 15.62
N SER A 86 16.50 -2.88 16.50
CA SER A 86 17.81 -2.79 17.10
C SER A 86 17.98 -4.10 17.86
N ILE A 87 18.74 -5.02 17.26
CA ILE A 87 19.29 -6.17 17.97
C ILE A 87 20.29 -5.56 18.94
N ALA A 88 19.85 -5.35 20.18
CA ALA A 88 20.76 -5.10 21.30
C ALA A 88 21.42 -6.44 21.67
N ALA A 89 22.71 -6.34 21.98
CA ALA A 89 23.73 -7.37 22.14
C ALA A 89 23.36 -8.58 23.02
#